data_AF-A0ABD3GPA6-F1
#
_entry.id   AF-A0ABD3GPA6-F1
#
_cell.length_a   1.000
_cell.length_b   1.000
_cell.length_c   1.000
_cell.angle_alpha   90.00
_cell.angle_beta   90.00
_cell.angle_gamma   90.00
#
_symmetry.space_group_name_H-M   'P 1'
#
loop_
_entity.id
_entity.type
_entity.pdbx_description
1 polymer ?
#
loop_
_entity_poly.entity_id
_entity_poly.type
_entity_poly.pdbx_seq_one_letter_code
_entity_poly.pdbx_strand_id
1 'polypeptide(L)'
;MAPRRGTLKTTLPPPPPEKKKAVEKVANPLFEKRPKQFGIGGALPPKRDLHRFVKWPKYVRIQRQRRVLNQRLKVPPALNQFTKTLDKNLAASLFKMLLKYRPEDKAAKKERLLKKAQAEAEGKTLEAKKPIVVKYGINHVTYLIEQGKAQLVVIAHDVDPIELVVWLPALCRKMGVPYAIVKGKSRLGQIVHAKTATALCLTSVKNEDKHDFSKIVEAIKANFNDRYDDFRKQWGGGIMGVKSQAKTKAKEKLVAKEAAQRAEDEYWNLITKQPVTMSTDLQLAVDRGPELDRGNLDETVVRAVRTPGEVVVLEVLRVNSIQSILMNCNGDSNTKTVVEMAFTRPIRCIMISFKVILSCFAHRAQVVEKGV
;
A
#
# COMPACT_ATOMS: atom_id res chain seq x y z
N MET A 1 32.58 -5.43 -67.68
CA MET A 1 33.98 -5.10 -68.05
C MET A 1 34.48 -4.01 -67.12
N ALA A 2 35.56 -4.27 -66.38
CA ALA A 2 36.35 -3.22 -65.75
C ALA A 2 37.50 -2.83 -66.70
N PRO A 3 37.86 -1.54 -66.75
CA PRO A 3 39.25 -1.13 -66.52
C PRO A 3 39.28 0.17 -65.68
N ARG A 4 40.31 0.60 -64.96
CA ARG A 4 41.68 0.17 -64.68
C ARG A 4 42.08 0.86 -63.35
N ARG A 5 42.91 0.20 -62.54
CA ARG A 5 43.57 0.81 -61.38
C ARG A 5 44.61 1.83 -61.85
N GLY A 6 44.71 2.96 -61.15
CA GLY A 6 45.78 3.93 -61.27
C GLY A 6 46.06 4.58 -59.91
N THR A 7 47.11 4.07 -59.27
CA THR A 7 48.00 4.70 -58.28
C THR A 7 47.44 5.35 -56.99
N LEU A 8 47.85 4.75 -55.87
CA LEU A 8 47.76 5.24 -54.49
C LEU A 8 48.42 6.62 -54.32
N LYS A 9 47.69 7.58 -53.74
CA LYS A 9 48.27 8.68 -52.96
C LYS A 9 47.44 8.86 -51.67
N THR A 10 48.14 8.75 -50.56
CA THR A 10 47.72 8.88 -49.17
C THR A 10 46.85 10.11 -48.94
N THR A 11 45.59 9.91 -48.56
CA THR A 11 44.71 10.95 -48.04
C THR A 11 44.89 11.05 -46.53
N LEU A 12 45.36 12.21 -46.06
CA LEU A 12 45.46 12.53 -44.64
C LEU A 12 44.06 12.58 -44.00
N PRO A 13 43.88 12.09 -42.75
CA PRO A 13 42.61 12.15 -42.07
C PRO A 13 42.20 13.60 -41.75
N PRO A 14 40.88 13.90 -41.73
CA PRO A 14 40.37 15.23 -41.40
C PRO A 14 40.73 15.63 -39.96
N PRO A 15 40.96 16.93 -39.70
CA PRO A 15 41.38 17.39 -38.38
C PRO A 15 40.29 17.11 -37.32
N PRO A 16 40.69 16.78 -36.08
CA PRO A 16 39.76 16.45 -35.01
C PRO A 16 38.86 17.65 -34.67
N PRO A 17 37.61 17.41 -34.24
CA PRO A 17 36.65 18.46 -33.92
C PRO A 17 37.20 19.37 -32.83
N GLU A 18 37.35 20.65 -33.16
CA GLU A 18 37.77 21.69 -32.22
C GLU A 18 36.87 21.66 -30.99
N LYS A 19 37.45 21.29 -29.84
CA LYS A 19 36.82 21.48 -28.54
C LYS A 19 36.48 22.96 -28.45
N LYS A 20 35.18 23.30 -28.46
CA LYS A 20 34.72 24.65 -28.09
C LYS A 20 35.40 24.99 -26.77
N LYS A 21 36.39 25.91 -26.82
CA LYS A 21 37.08 26.39 -25.62
C LYS A 21 36.00 26.84 -24.66
N ALA A 22 35.95 26.22 -23.48
CA ALA A 22 35.11 26.71 -22.41
C ALA A 22 35.53 28.16 -22.18
N VAL A 23 34.63 29.09 -22.50
CA VAL A 23 34.86 30.51 -22.22
C VAL A 23 35.05 30.60 -20.70
N GLU A 24 36.27 30.90 -20.27
CA GLU A 24 36.56 31.16 -18.87
C GLU A 24 35.63 32.28 -18.42
N LYS A 25 34.71 31.95 -17.51
CA LYS A 25 33.87 32.96 -16.88
C LYS A 25 34.81 33.85 -16.08
N VAL A 26 35.06 35.06 -16.58
CA VAL A 26 35.83 36.10 -15.88
C VAL A 26 35.17 36.31 -14.52
N ALA A 27 35.74 35.71 -13.47
CA ALA A 27 35.24 35.86 -12.12
C ALA A 27 35.67 37.24 -11.62
N ASN A 28 34.71 38.13 -11.44
CA ASN A 28 35.00 39.46 -10.91
C ASN A 28 35.57 39.31 -9.48
N PRO A 29 36.79 39.78 -9.20
CA PRO A 29 37.45 39.62 -7.91
C PRO A 29 36.71 40.31 -6.75
N LEU A 30 35.73 41.17 -7.05
CA LEU A 30 34.86 41.80 -6.06
C LEU A 30 33.80 40.85 -5.47
N PHE A 31 33.50 39.73 -6.12
CA PHE A 31 32.49 38.77 -5.64
C PHE A 31 33.12 37.61 -4.88
N GLU A 32 33.16 37.74 -3.56
CA GLU A 32 33.62 36.69 -2.66
C GLU A 32 32.47 35.78 -2.19
N LYS A 33 32.71 34.47 -2.17
CA LYS A 33 31.79 33.52 -1.53
C LYS A 33 31.93 33.66 -0.01
N ARG A 34 30.90 34.22 0.65
CA ARG A 34 30.82 34.36 2.11
C ARG A 34 29.76 33.41 2.71
N PRO A 35 30.05 32.10 2.80
CA PRO A 35 29.09 31.16 3.36
C PRO A 35 28.92 31.40 4.85
N LYS A 36 27.67 31.47 5.31
CA LYS A 36 27.36 31.58 6.74
C LYS A 36 27.25 30.17 7.33
N GLN A 37 27.99 29.90 8.39
CA GLN A 37 27.86 28.66 9.13
C GLN A 37 26.65 28.77 10.07
N PHE A 38 25.59 28.04 9.75
CA PHE A 38 24.40 27.96 10.58
C PHE A 38 24.56 26.79 11.56
N GLY A 39 24.65 27.11 12.83
CA GLY A 39 24.88 26.16 13.91
C GLY A 39 24.77 26.85 15.27
N ILE A 40 24.84 26.07 16.34
CA ILE A 40 24.84 26.63 17.69
C ILE A 40 26.12 27.47 17.84
N GLY A 41 25.99 28.75 18.21
CA GLY A 41 27.11 29.69 18.35
C GLY A 41 27.63 30.28 17.03
N GLY A 42 27.01 29.97 15.89
CA GLY A 42 27.38 30.51 14.58
C GLY A 42 26.56 31.74 14.16
N ALA A 43 26.39 31.90 12.85
CA ALA A 43 25.58 32.99 12.29
C ALA A 43 24.08 32.83 12.63
N LEU A 44 23.35 33.95 12.64
CA LEU A 44 21.89 33.95 12.86
C LEU A 44 21.20 32.96 11.91
N PRO A 45 20.31 32.10 12.42
CA PRO A 45 19.67 31.08 11.62
C PRO A 45 18.75 31.73 10.57
N PRO A 46 18.61 31.12 9.38
CA PRO A 46 17.67 31.60 8.38
C PRO A 46 16.23 31.44 8.88
N LYS A 47 15.30 32.19 8.27
CA LYS A 47 13.87 31.98 8.50
C LYS A 47 13.51 30.55 8.11
N ARG A 48 12.95 29.79 9.05
CA ARG A 48 12.51 28.39 8.87
C ARG A 48 11.01 28.30 9.01
N ASP A 49 10.41 27.22 8.52
CA ASP A 49 9.01 26.94 8.77
C ASP A 49 8.79 26.68 10.27
N LEU A 50 8.03 27.57 10.90
CA LEU A 50 7.66 27.51 12.31
C LEU A 50 6.24 26.98 12.53
N HIS A 51 5.49 26.59 11.49
CA HIS A 51 4.08 26.22 11.56
C HIS A 51 3.76 25.20 12.68
N ARG A 52 4.67 24.26 12.96
CA ARG A 52 4.53 23.29 14.05
C ARG A 52 4.65 23.91 15.46
N PHE A 53 5.42 24.97 15.62
CA PHE A 53 5.74 25.64 16.88
C PHE A 53 4.93 26.93 17.10
N VAL A 54 4.12 27.36 16.13
CA VAL A 54 3.21 28.50 16.26
C VAL A 54 2.26 28.30 17.42
N LYS A 55 2.04 29.36 18.21
CA LYS A 55 0.96 29.43 19.19
C LYS A 55 -0.38 29.60 18.47
N TRP A 56 -1.04 28.48 18.22
CA TRP A 56 -2.31 28.46 17.48
C TRP A 56 -3.46 29.16 18.22
N PRO A 57 -4.37 29.85 17.51
CA PRO A 57 -5.61 30.38 18.06
C PRO A 57 -6.41 29.31 18.82
N LYS A 58 -7.20 29.73 19.82
CA LYS A 58 -7.90 28.81 20.75
C LYS A 58 -8.82 27.82 20.01
N TYR A 59 -9.59 28.26 19.03
CA TYR A 59 -10.50 27.40 18.27
C TYR A 59 -9.77 26.28 17.51
N VAL A 60 -8.60 26.57 16.90
CA VAL A 60 -7.77 25.59 16.21
C VAL A 60 -7.22 24.55 17.20
N ARG A 61 -6.77 25.01 18.39
CA ARG A 61 -6.29 24.11 19.45
C ARG A 61 -7.39 23.16 19.92
N ILE A 62 -8.59 23.68 20.20
CA ILE A 62 -9.73 22.89 20.65
C ILE A 62 -10.14 21.85 19.60
N GLN A 63 -10.24 22.23 18.33
CA GLN A 63 -10.58 21.29 17.24
C GLN A 63 -9.54 20.16 17.09
N ARG A 64 -8.24 20.50 17.16
CA ARG A 64 -7.15 19.51 17.12
C ARG A 64 -7.16 18.61 18.35
N GLN A 65 -7.37 19.16 19.54
CA GLN A 65 -7.48 18.42 20.79
C GLN A 65 -8.68 17.46 20.78
N ARG A 66 -9.86 17.89 20.31
CA ARG A 66 -11.05 17.03 20.13
C ARG A 66 -10.72 15.82 19.24
N ARG A 67 -10.03 16.04 18.11
CA ARG A 67 -9.60 14.95 17.22
C ARG A 67 -8.62 13.98 17.89
N VAL A 68 -7.65 14.50 18.65
CA VAL A 68 -6.68 13.68 19.38
C VAL A 68 -7.38 12.87 20.47
N LEU A 69 -8.30 13.49 21.22
CA LEU A 69 -9.05 12.83 22.28
C LEU A 69 -9.85 11.64 21.75
N ASN A 70 -10.56 11.82 20.64
CA ASN A 70 -11.32 10.74 19.99
C ASN A 70 -10.44 9.57 19.51
N GLN A 71 -9.15 9.81 19.20
CA GLN A 71 -8.22 8.73 18.85
C GLN A 71 -7.64 8.01 20.07
N ARG A 72 -7.50 8.71 21.19
CA ARG A 72 -6.85 8.19 22.41
C ARG A 72 -7.83 7.43 23.30
N LEU A 73 -9.04 7.95 23.45
CA LEU A 73 -10.08 7.30 24.25
C LEU A 73 -10.54 6.01 23.56
N LYS A 74 -11.03 5.05 24.35
CA LYS A 74 -11.75 3.90 23.84
C LYS A 74 -13.12 4.36 23.36
N VAL A 75 -13.41 4.18 22.08
CA VAL A 75 -14.66 4.60 21.46
C VAL A 75 -15.62 3.43 21.41
N PRO A 76 -16.86 3.57 21.95
CA PRO A 76 -17.87 2.52 21.89
C PRO A 76 -18.18 2.07 20.45
N PRO A 77 -18.51 0.79 20.23
CA PRO A 77 -18.77 0.24 18.89
C PRO A 77 -19.87 0.98 18.11
N ALA A 78 -20.93 1.44 18.79
CA ALA A 78 -22.02 2.21 18.19
C ALA A 78 -21.57 3.55 17.57
N LEU A 79 -20.47 4.13 18.06
CA LEU A 79 -19.86 5.33 17.47
C LEU A 79 -18.75 4.95 16.49
N ASN A 80 -18.00 3.88 16.79
CA ASN A 80 -16.89 3.42 15.97
C ASN A 80 -17.33 2.96 14.57
N GLN A 81 -18.56 2.46 14.40
CA GLN A 81 -19.09 2.08 13.10
C GLN A 81 -19.02 3.21 12.05
N PHE A 82 -19.14 4.49 12.45
CA PHE A 82 -19.03 5.63 11.52
C PHE A 82 -17.60 5.92 11.07
N THR A 83 -16.59 5.35 11.72
CA THR A 83 -15.20 5.42 11.24
C THR A 83 -14.98 4.51 10.03
N LYS A 84 -15.79 3.45 9.91
CA LYS A 84 -15.78 2.50 8.80
C LYS A 84 -16.74 3.01 7.73
N THR A 85 -16.15 3.54 6.66
CA THR A 85 -16.90 4.15 5.56
C THR A 85 -16.66 3.38 4.28
N LEU A 86 -17.57 3.55 3.34
CA LEU A 86 -17.44 3.02 2.00
C LEU A 86 -16.13 3.45 1.32
N ASP A 87 -15.55 2.53 0.55
CA ASP A 87 -14.35 2.80 -0.22
C ASP A 87 -14.61 3.84 -1.32
N LYS A 88 -13.55 4.45 -1.84
CA LYS A 88 -13.67 5.56 -2.79
C LYS A 88 -14.29 5.13 -4.12
N ASN A 89 -14.04 3.90 -4.56
CA ASN A 89 -14.47 3.42 -5.86
C ASN A 89 -15.96 3.10 -5.85
N LEU A 90 -16.42 2.34 -4.85
CA LEU A 90 -17.86 2.04 -4.71
C LEU A 90 -18.65 3.32 -4.40
N ALA A 91 -18.09 4.24 -3.60
CA ALA A 91 -18.71 5.53 -3.38
C ALA A 91 -18.87 6.33 -4.69
N ALA A 92 -17.88 6.34 -5.58
CA ALA A 92 -18.00 7.05 -6.86
C ALA A 92 -19.15 6.50 -7.72
N SER A 93 -19.28 5.17 -7.81
CA SER A 93 -20.39 4.52 -8.53
C SER A 93 -21.75 4.86 -7.90
N LEU A 94 -21.85 4.81 -6.57
CA LEU A 94 -23.06 5.20 -5.84
C LEU A 94 -23.45 6.66 -6.10
N PHE A 95 -22.49 7.59 -6.03
CA PHE A 95 -22.74 9.02 -6.27
C PHE A 95 -23.16 9.29 -7.72
N LYS A 96 -22.59 8.61 -8.72
CA LYS A 96 -23.01 8.73 -10.12
C LYS A 96 -24.47 8.33 -10.30
N MET A 97 -24.90 7.26 -9.63
CA MET A 97 -26.30 6.85 -9.64
C MET A 97 -27.21 7.86 -8.94
N LEU A 98 -26.84 8.32 -7.74
CA LEU A 98 -27.63 9.30 -7.00
C LEU A 98 -27.81 10.62 -7.75
N LEU A 99 -26.83 11.03 -8.57
CA LEU A 99 -26.94 12.21 -9.43
C LEU A 99 -28.02 12.07 -10.52
N LYS A 100 -28.29 10.85 -11.02
CA LYS A 100 -29.38 10.60 -11.99
C LYS A 100 -30.77 10.80 -11.36
N TYR A 101 -30.91 10.51 -10.06
CA TYR A 101 -32.18 10.58 -9.31
C TYR A 101 -32.32 11.85 -8.48
N ARG A 102 -31.62 12.92 -8.87
CA ARG A 102 -31.57 14.19 -8.18
C ARG A 102 -32.97 14.84 -8.08
N PRO A 103 -33.39 15.35 -6.91
CA PRO A 103 -34.62 16.12 -6.82
C PRO A 103 -34.52 17.44 -7.60
N GLU A 104 -35.66 17.98 -8.02
CA GLU A 104 -35.71 19.21 -8.81
C GLU A 104 -35.19 20.43 -8.05
N ASP A 105 -34.47 21.29 -8.77
CA ASP A 105 -34.11 22.63 -8.34
C ASP A 105 -35.34 23.56 -8.21
N LYS A 106 -35.19 24.63 -7.43
CA LYS A 106 -36.25 25.66 -7.32
C LYS A 106 -36.59 26.30 -8.68
N ALA A 107 -35.58 26.53 -9.53
CA ALA A 107 -35.77 27.06 -10.87
C ALA A 107 -36.51 26.06 -11.78
N ALA A 108 -36.06 24.81 -11.82
CA ALA A 108 -36.72 23.73 -12.58
C ALA A 108 -38.16 23.51 -12.12
N LYS A 109 -38.42 23.59 -10.81
CA LYS A 109 -39.78 23.52 -10.25
C LYS A 109 -40.66 24.67 -10.73
N LYS A 110 -40.13 25.91 -10.78
CA LYS A 110 -40.86 27.08 -11.29
C LYS A 110 -41.23 26.88 -12.76
N GLU A 111 -40.27 26.46 -13.60
CA GLU A 111 -40.52 26.19 -15.02
C GLU A 111 -41.55 25.07 -15.22
N ARG A 112 -41.47 23.99 -14.44
CA ARG A 112 -42.45 22.89 -14.49
C ARG A 112 -43.86 23.38 -14.15
N LEU A 113 -44.00 24.22 -13.13
CA LEU A 113 -45.30 24.79 -12.74
C LEU A 113 -45.83 25.76 -13.81
N LEU A 114 -44.97 26.60 -14.40
CA LEU A 114 -45.38 27.48 -15.50
C LEU A 114 -45.85 26.70 -16.73
N LYS A 115 -45.10 25.67 -17.14
CA LYS A 115 -45.49 24.77 -18.24
C LYS A 115 -46.80 24.05 -17.96
N LYS A 116 -46.99 23.60 -16.71
CA LYS A 116 -48.23 22.95 -16.29
C LYS A 116 -49.42 23.92 -16.34
N ALA A 117 -49.26 25.14 -15.82
CA ALA A 117 -50.29 26.16 -15.86
C ALA A 117 -50.65 26.57 -17.30
N GLN A 118 -49.66 26.68 -18.20
CA GLN A 118 -49.89 26.94 -19.62
C GLN A 118 -50.66 25.80 -20.30
N ALA A 119 -50.28 24.54 -20.05
CA ALA A 119 -50.97 23.38 -20.60
C ALA A 119 -52.41 23.23 -20.08
N GLU A 120 -52.64 23.55 -18.80
CA GLU A 120 -53.99 23.59 -18.21
C GLU A 120 -54.83 24.72 -18.81
N ALA A 121 -54.24 25.90 -19.07
CA ALA A 121 -54.92 27.00 -19.76
C ALA A 121 -55.28 26.67 -21.22
N GLU A 122 -54.46 25.85 -21.89
CA GLU A 122 -54.75 25.28 -23.22
C GLU A 122 -55.77 24.12 -23.19
N GLY A 123 -56.30 23.74 -22.00
CA GLY A 123 -57.29 22.67 -21.85
C GLY A 123 -56.72 21.24 -21.96
N LYS A 124 -55.39 21.07 -21.96
CA LYS A 124 -54.76 19.74 -21.98
C LYS A 124 -54.50 19.26 -20.54
N THR A 125 -55.24 18.26 -20.09
CA THR A 125 -54.99 17.61 -18.79
C THR A 125 -53.75 16.71 -18.88
N LEU A 126 -52.61 17.20 -18.39
CA LEU A 126 -51.37 16.42 -18.33
C LEU A 126 -51.36 15.49 -17.10
N GLU A 127 -51.59 14.20 -17.33
CA GLU A 127 -51.34 13.15 -16.33
C GLU A 127 -49.83 12.97 -16.10
N ALA A 128 -49.28 13.73 -15.15
CA ALA A 128 -47.86 13.63 -14.81
C ALA A 128 -47.58 12.40 -13.94
N LYS A 129 -46.90 11.39 -14.51
CA LYS A 129 -46.33 10.27 -13.73
C LYS A 129 -45.40 10.81 -12.65
N LYS A 130 -45.55 10.33 -11.41
CA LYS A 130 -44.76 10.77 -10.25
C LYS A 130 -43.26 10.52 -10.50
N PRO A 131 -42.40 11.55 -10.44
CA PRO A 131 -40.98 11.36 -10.69
C PRO A 131 -40.32 10.54 -9.58
N ILE A 132 -39.44 9.64 -9.99
CA ILE A 132 -38.59 8.84 -9.10
C ILE A 132 -37.41 9.72 -8.70
N VAL A 133 -37.32 10.06 -7.42
CA VAL A 133 -36.30 10.96 -6.87
C VAL A 133 -35.74 10.40 -5.57
N VAL A 134 -34.48 10.74 -5.29
CA VAL A 134 -33.85 10.50 -3.99
C VAL A 134 -34.68 11.16 -2.89
N LYS A 135 -35.03 10.38 -1.87
CA LYS A 135 -35.69 10.87 -0.66
C LYS A 135 -34.62 11.33 0.32
N TYR A 136 -34.89 12.43 0.99
CA TYR A 136 -33.95 13.05 1.91
C TYR A 136 -34.67 13.59 3.15
N GLY A 137 -33.89 13.89 4.18
CA GLY A 137 -34.40 14.31 5.49
C GLY A 137 -34.60 13.10 6.39
N ILE A 138 -34.04 13.17 7.60
CA ILE A 138 -33.95 12.00 8.48
C ILE A 138 -35.33 11.43 8.83
N ASN A 139 -36.29 12.28 9.20
CA ASN A 139 -37.66 11.84 9.56
C ASN A 139 -38.40 11.15 8.41
N HIS A 140 -38.16 11.60 7.17
CA HIS A 140 -38.79 10.99 6.00
C HIS A 140 -38.10 9.67 5.63
N VAL A 141 -36.76 9.64 5.72
CA VAL A 141 -35.98 8.41 5.49
C VAL A 141 -36.38 7.32 6.50
N THR A 142 -36.58 7.68 7.77
CA THR A 142 -36.90 6.71 8.82
C THR A 142 -38.29 6.13 8.65
N TYR A 143 -39.27 6.96 8.32
CA TYR A 143 -40.60 6.51 7.95
C TYR A 143 -40.58 5.53 6.77
N LEU A 144 -39.75 5.77 5.75
CA LEU A 144 -39.64 4.87 4.60
C LEU A 144 -38.97 3.53 4.94
N ILE A 145 -38.04 3.52 5.90
CA ILE A 145 -37.40 2.30 6.39
C ILE A 145 -38.39 1.47 7.20
N GLU A 146 -39.15 2.11 8.10
CA GLU A 146 -40.19 1.44 8.90
C GLU A 146 -41.31 0.86 8.02
N GLN A 147 -41.61 1.50 6.89
CA GLN A 147 -42.56 0.97 5.92
C GLN A 147 -41.98 -0.13 5.01
N GLY A 148 -40.69 -0.44 5.09
CA GLY A 148 -40.03 -1.39 4.18
C GLY A 148 -39.99 -0.93 2.72
N LYS A 149 -40.19 0.36 2.44
CA LYS A 149 -40.19 0.93 1.07
C LYS A 149 -38.80 1.40 0.63
N ALA A 150 -37.86 1.52 1.57
CA ALA A 150 -36.48 1.88 1.30
C ALA A 150 -35.72 0.70 0.70
N GLN A 151 -35.12 0.89 -0.48
CA GLN A 151 -34.26 -0.12 -1.12
C GLN A 151 -32.79 0.04 -0.72
N LEU A 152 -32.34 1.28 -0.50
CA LEU A 152 -30.98 1.58 -0.06
C LEU A 152 -30.98 2.87 0.76
N VAL A 153 -30.27 2.86 1.89
CA VAL A 153 -30.08 4.02 2.77
C VAL A 153 -28.61 4.43 2.79
N VAL A 154 -28.33 5.71 2.58
CA VAL A 154 -26.98 6.27 2.59
C VAL A 154 -26.86 7.24 3.75
N ILE A 155 -25.90 7.01 4.63
CA ILE A 155 -25.70 7.73 5.90
C ILE A 155 -24.38 8.48 5.85
N ALA A 156 -24.34 9.74 6.27
CA ALA A 156 -23.09 10.49 6.40
C ALA A 156 -22.32 10.10 7.68
N HIS A 157 -20.98 10.04 7.59
CA HIS A 157 -20.13 9.73 8.75
C HIS A 157 -19.85 10.90 9.71
N ASP A 158 -20.05 12.15 9.26
CA ASP A 158 -19.58 13.39 9.90
C ASP A 158 -20.74 14.30 10.36
N VAL A 159 -21.81 13.67 10.84
CA VAL A 159 -22.96 14.36 11.42
C VAL A 159 -22.60 14.85 12.84
N ASP A 160 -22.98 16.10 13.13
CA ASP A 160 -22.80 16.76 14.41
C ASP A 160 -24.13 17.49 14.66
N PRO A 161 -24.95 17.11 15.66
CA PRO A 161 -24.75 16.07 16.70
C PRO A 161 -24.87 14.62 16.18
N ILE A 162 -24.11 13.69 16.76
CA ILE A 162 -24.02 12.30 16.27
C ILE A 162 -25.27 11.47 16.60
N GLU A 163 -25.94 11.81 17.70
CA GLU A 163 -27.15 11.18 18.25
C GLU A 163 -28.26 11.04 17.21
N LEU A 164 -28.31 11.95 16.24
CA LEU A 164 -29.25 11.92 15.13
C LEU A 164 -29.12 10.64 14.30
N VAL A 165 -27.92 10.09 14.12
CA VAL A 165 -27.67 8.97 13.21
C VAL A 165 -27.22 7.68 13.90
N VAL A 166 -26.86 7.71 15.19
CA VAL A 166 -26.31 6.52 15.89
C VAL A 166 -27.21 5.28 15.79
N TRP A 167 -28.52 5.47 15.87
CA TRP A 167 -29.52 4.40 15.85
C TRP A 167 -29.92 3.95 14.43
N LEU A 168 -29.58 4.73 13.39
CA LEU A 168 -30.06 4.49 12.03
C LEU A 168 -29.52 3.18 11.42
N PRO A 169 -28.23 2.80 11.57
CA PRO A 169 -27.74 1.50 11.12
C PRO A 169 -28.45 0.32 11.79
N ALA A 170 -28.78 0.43 13.08
CA ALA A 170 -29.50 -0.61 13.81
C ALA A 170 -30.93 -0.78 13.28
N LEU A 171 -31.61 0.34 13.00
CA LEU A 171 -32.93 0.38 12.38
C LEU A 171 -32.93 -0.26 10.98
N CYS A 172 -31.98 0.12 10.12
CA CYS A 172 -31.85 -0.47 8.79
C CYS A 172 -31.64 -1.99 8.84
N ARG A 173 -30.79 -2.48 9.76
CA ARG A 173 -30.58 -3.93 9.94
C ARG A 173 -31.85 -4.64 10.39
N LYS A 174 -32.56 -4.09 11.38
CA LYS A 174 -33.80 -4.70 11.91
C LYS A 174 -34.88 -4.83 10.83
N MET A 175 -34.97 -3.84 9.95
CA MET A 175 -35.92 -3.83 8.82
C MET A 175 -35.41 -4.54 7.56
N GLY A 176 -34.20 -5.12 7.59
CA GLY A 176 -33.61 -5.81 6.44
C GLY A 176 -33.18 -4.91 5.28
N VAL A 177 -33.07 -3.60 5.50
CA VAL A 177 -32.73 -2.62 4.47
C VAL A 177 -31.20 -2.46 4.36
N PRO A 178 -30.62 -2.58 3.16
CA PRO A 178 -29.20 -2.29 2.91
C PRO A 178 -28.84 -0.84 3.26
N TYR A 179 -27.75 -0.65 4.01
CA TYR A 179 -27.27 0.69 4.37
C TYR A 179 -25.78 0.87 4.07
N ALA A 180 -25.38 2.10 3.72
CA ALA A 180 -23.99 2.48 3.50
C ALA A 180 -23.61 3.72 4.31
N ILE A 181 -22.43 3.70 4.92
CA ILE A 181 -21.84 4.87 5.57
C ILE A 181 -20.85 5.52 4.61
N VAL A 182 -21.07 6.79 4.27
CA VAL A 182 -20.32 7.52 3.25
C VAL A 182 -19.60 8.74 3.84
N LYS A 183 -18.43 9.05 3.28
CA LYS A 183 -17.64 10.22 3.66
C LYS A 183 -18.25 11.53 3.13
N GLY A 184 -18.61 12.41 4.05
CA GLY A 184 -18.94 13.82 3.81
C GLY A 184 -20.42 14.09 3.67
N LYS A 185 -21.06 14.63 4.71
CA LYS A 185 -22.45 15.13 4.69
C LYS A 185 -22.68 16.23 3.66
N SER A 186 -21.63 17.01 3.36
CA SER A 186 -21.68 18.04 2.32
C SER A 186 -21.83 17.44 0.92
N ARG A 187 -21.23 16.27 0.65
CA ARG A 187 -21.37 15.58 -0.64
C ARG A 187 -22.78 15.04 -0.84
N LEU A 188 -23.41 14.52 0.22
CA LEU A 188 -24.83 14.14 0.17
C LEU A 188 -25.73 15.38 -0.02
N GLY A 189 -25.39 16.50 0.63
CA GLY A 189 -26.09 17.77 0.46
C GLY A 189 -26.09 18.27 -0.99
N GLN A 190 -24.94 18.20 -1.66
CA GLN A 190 -24.81 18.60 -3.07
C GLN A 190 -25.80 17.86 -3.98
N ILE A 191 -26.06 16.56 -3.75
CA ILE A 191 -27.07 15.83 -4.53
C ILE A 191 -28.44 16.49 -4.35
N VAL A 192 -28.85 16.80 -3.13
CA VAL A 192 -30.21 17.31 -2.87
C VAL A 192 -30.35 18.84 -2.93
N HIS A 193 -29.35 19.54 -3.46
CA HIS A 193 -29.31 21.01 -3.51
C HIS A 193 -29.36 21.68 -2.12
N ALA A 194 -28.80 21.00 -1.10
CA ALA A 194 -28.66 21.52 0.25
C ALA A 194 -27.18 21.66 0.64
N LYS A 195 -26.89 22.51 1.64
CA LYS A 195 -25.51 22.63 2.18
C LYS A 195 -25.01 21.31 2.76
N THR A 196 -25.90 20.57 3.41
CA THR A 196 -25.60 19.29 4.07
C THR A 196 -26.84 18.39 4.06
N ALA A 197 -26.64 17.08 3.95
CA ALA A 197 -27.67 16.08 4.20
C ALA A 197 -27.13 14.99 5.13
N THR A 198 -27.93 14.56 6.10
CA THR A 198 -27.55 13.54 7.09
C THR A 198 -27.73 12.13 6.56
N ALA A 199 -28.86 11.87 5.90
CA ALA A 199 -29.18 10.61 5.26
C ALA A 199 -29.96 10.84 3.94
N LEU A 200 -29.74 9.94 2.99
CA LEU A 200 -30.48 9.84 1.73
C LEU A 200 -31.05 8.42 1.58
N CYS A 201 -32.16 8.29 0.87
CA CYS A 201 -32.82 7.02 0.63
C CYS A 201 -33.28 6.91 -0.83
N LEU A 202 -33.08 5.75 -1.42
CA LEU A 202 -33.70 5.35 -2.70
C LEU A 202 -34.87 4.41 -2.41
N THR A 203 -36.05 4.73 -2.92
CA THR A 203 -37.26 3.89 -2.78
C THR A 203 -37.53 3.03 -4.01
N SER A 204 -37.17 3.55 -5.19
CA SER A 204 -37.34 2.88 -6.46
C SER A 204 -36.30 3.44 -7.44
N VAL A 205 -35.98 2.64 -8.45
CA VAL A 205 -35.00 2.92 -9.50
C VAL A 205 -35.66 2.59 -10.83
N LYS A 206 -35.33 3.32 -11.90
CA LYS A 206 -35.79 3.02 -13.26
C LYS A 206 -35.29 1.65 -13.69
N ASN A 207 -36.00 1.00 -14.60
CA ASN A 207 -35.65 -0.35 -15.04
C ASN A 207 -34.26 -0.42 -15.69
N GLU A 208 -33.85 0.64 -16.39
CA GLU A 208 -32.53 0.78 -17.03
C GLU A 208 -31.36 0.68 -16.03
N ASP A 209 -31.50 1.30 -14.86
CA ASP A 209 -30.43 1.37 -13.84
C ASP A 209 -30.51 0.22 -12.83
N LYS A 210 -31.51 -0.67 -12.93
CA LYS A 210 -31.81 -1.69 -11.91
C LYS A 210 -30.66 -2.68 -11.72
N HIS A 211 -30.01 -3.09 -12.81
CA HIS A 211 -28.88 -4.02 -12.75
C HIS A 211 -27.66 -3.40 -12.06
N ASP A 212 -27.31 -2.15 -12.38
CA ASP A 212 -26.22 -1.44 -11.72
C ASP A 212 -26.51 -1.19 -10.24
N PHE A 213 -27.78 -0.92 -9.93
CA PHE A 213 -28.24 -0.74 -8.55
C PHE A 213 -28.11 -2.03 -7.74
N SER A 214 -28.55 -3.17 -8.27
CA SER A 214 -28.41 -4.46 -7.61
C SER A 214 -26.94 -4.78 -7.27
N LYS A 215 -26.01 -4.53 -8.19
CA LYS A 215 -24.57 -4.72 -7.96
C LYS A 215 -24.04 -3.85 -6.81
N ILE A 216 -24.44 -2.58 -6.80
CA ILE A 216 -24.04 -1.65 -5.72
C ILE A 216 -24.63 -2.09 -4.39
N VAL A 217 -25.91 -2.49 -4.36
CA VAL A 217 -26.61 -2.94 -3.15
C VAL A 217 -25.99 -4.20 -2.58
N GLU A 218 -25.66 -5.18 -3.42
CA GLU A 218 -25.02 -6.43 -3.01
C GLU A 218 -23.64 -6.16 -2.38
N ALA A 219 -22.82 -5.34 -3.03
CA ALA A 219 -21.51 -4.94 -2.50
C ALA A 219 -21.63 -4.14 -1.19
N ILE A 220 -22.67 -3.30 -1.04
CA ILE A 220 -22.92 -2.56 0.21
C ILE A 220 -23.37 -3.52 1.31
N LYS A 221 -24.26 -4.47 1.01
CA LYS A 221 -24.79 -5.43 1.98
C LYS A 221 -23.68 -6.28 2.59
N ALA A 222 -22.77 -6.80 1.74
CA ALA A 222 -21.60 -7.57 2.17
C ALA A 222 -20.63 -6.77 3.06
N ASN A 223 -20.55 -5.46 2.86
CA ASN A 223 -19.66 -4.58 3.63
C ASN A 223 -20.25 -4.12 4.97
N PHE A 224 -21.56 -3.94 5.05
CA PHE A 224 -22.22 -3.27 6.19
C PHE A 224 -23.25 -4.12 6.93
N ASN A 225 -24.22 -4.69 6.21
CA ASN A 225 -25.32 -5.42 6.84
C ASN A 225 -24.86 -6.78 7.37
N ASP A 226 -24.11 -7.52 6.57
CA ASP A 226 -23.67 -8.88 6.92
C ASP A 226 -22.56 -8.86 7.97
N ARG A 227 -21.74 -7.79 8.00
CA ARG A 227 -20.66 -7.57 8.98
C ARG A 227 -21.09 -6.79 10.23
N TYR A 228 -22.39 -6.59 10.43
CA TYR A 228 -22.87 -5.75 11.53
C TYR A 228 -22.48 -6.29 12.91
N ASP A 229 -22.51 -7.61 13.11
CA ASP A 229 -22.18 -8.21 14.41
C ASP A 229 -20.70 -8.01 14.78
N ASP A 230 -19.81 -7.93 13.78
CA ASP A 230 -18.41 -7.59 14.00
C ASP A 230 -18.26 -6.14 14.41
N PHE A 231 -18.96 -5.22 13.73
CA PHE A 231 -18.96 -3.80 14.10
C PHE A 231 -19.54 -3.55 15.49
N ARG A 232 -20.54 -4.34 15.92
CA ARG A 232 -21.11 -4.25 17.27
C ARG A 232 -20.12 -4.66 18.36
N LYS A 233 -19.15 -5.52 18.05
CA LYS A 233 -18.13 -6.00 19.01
C LYS A 233 -16.85 -5.17 18.97
N GLN A 234 -16.54 -4.55 17.83
CA GLN A 234 -15.27 -3.85 17.63
C GLN A 234 -15.25 -2.46 18.28
N TRP A 235 -14.54 -2.36 19.40
CA TRP A 235 -14.20 -1.08 20.01
C TRP A 235 -13.20 -0.30 19.15
N GLY A 236 -13.36 1.02 19.13
CA GLY A 236 -12.48 1.95 18.42
C GLY A 236 -11.50 2.67 19.33
N GLY A 237 -10.62 3.46 18.72
CA GLY A 237 -9.70 4.33 19.45
C GLY A 237 -8.56 3.57 20.14
N GLY A 238 -8.07 4.09 21.26
CA GLY A 238 -6.90 3.53 21.96
C GLY A 238 -5.57 3.66 21.20
N ILE A 239 -5.52 4.48 20.14
CA ILE A 239 -4.33 4.65 19.32
C ILE A 239 -3.39 5.61 20.03
N MET A 240 -2.20 5.18 20.42
CA MET A 240 -1.21 6.06 21.05
C MET A 240 -0.55 7.03 20.06
N GLY A 241 0.04 8.12 20.56
CA GLY A 241 0.70 9.12 19.70
C GLY A 241 1.98 8.60 19.06
N VAL A 242 2.36 9.17 17.91
CA VAL A 242 3.53 8.74 17.12
C VAL A 242 4.81 8.70 17.94
N LYS A 243 5.05 9.70 18.82
CA LYS A 243 6.23 9.72 19.70
C LYS A 243 6.23 8.54 20.69
N SER A 244 5.06 8.23 21.26
CA SER A 244 4.90 7.10 22.19
C SER A 244 5.09 5.78 21.45
N GLN A 245 4.47 5.61 20.28
CA GLN A 245 4.64 4.42 19.45
C GLN A 245 6.10 4.23 19.03
N ALA A 246 6.81 5.31 18.67
CA ALA A 246 8.22 5.24 18.33
C ALA A 246 9.09 4.80 19.53
N LYS A 247 8.79 5.31 20.73
CA LYS A 247 9.47 4.86 21.97
C LYS A 247 9.23 3.38 22.25
N THR A 248 7.99 2.91 22.12
CA THR A 248 7.66 1.49 22.31
C THR A 248 8.35 0.62 21.26
N LYS A 249 8.29 0.99 19.98
CA LYS A 249 8.98 0.28 18.90
C LYS A 249 10.50 0.22 19.08
N ALA A 250 11.10 1.30 19.59
CA ALA A 250 12.53 1.30 19.89
C ALA A 250 12.88 0.29 20.99
N LYS A 251 12.05 0.20 22.04
CA LYS A 251 12.20 -0.81 23.10
C LYS A 251 11.96 -2.23 22.59
N GLU A 252 10.89 -2.47 21.84
CA GLU A 252 10.58 -3.77 21.22
C GLU A 252 11.74 -4.26 20.34
N LYS A 253 12.37 -3.37 19.57
CA LYS A 253 13.55 -3.70 18.76
C LYS A 253 14.76 -4.10 19.60
N LEU A 254 14.97 -3.49 20.76
CA LEU A 254 16.08 -3.85 21.65
C LEU A 254 15.83 -5.21 22.29
N VAL A 255 14.63 -5.44 22.81
CA VAL A 255 14.23 -6.73 23.38
C VAL A 255 14.29 -7.85 22.35
N ALA A 256 13.84 -7.60 21.12
CA ALA A 256 13.93 -8.58 20.03
C ALA A 256 15.38 -8.91 19.66
N LYS A 257 16.28 -7.93 19.69
CA LYS A 257 17.72 -8.17 19.49
C LYS A 257 18.33 -9.00 20.62
N GLU A 258 17.99 -8.69 21.87
CA GLU A 258 18.47 -9.44 23.03
C GLU A 258 17.95 -10.89 23.01
N ALA A 259 16.68 -11.10 22.65
CA ALA A 259 16.10 -12.43 22.53
C ALA A 259 16.71 -13.23 21.37
N ALA A 260 16.99 -12.58 20.23
CA ALA A 260 17.67 -13.22 19.11
C ALA A 260 19.11 -13.63 19.47
N GLN A 261 19.85 -12.75 20.16
CA GLN A 261 21.18 -13.06 20.68
C GLN A 261 21.13 -14.21 21.68
N ARG A 262 20.17 -14.21 22.61
CA ARG A 262 19.99 -15.32 23.56
C ARG A 262 19.65 -16.63 22.85
N ALA A 263 18.81 -16.61 21.82
CA ALA A 263 18.49 -17.79 21.02
C ALA A 263 19.69 -18.30 20.21
N GLU A 264 20.52 -17.39 19.66
CA GLU A 264 21.79 -17.73 19.01
C GLU A 264 22.76 -18.36 20.02
N ASP A 265 22.90 -17.77 21.21
CA ASP A 265 23.74 -18.30 22.29
C ASP A 265 23.26 -19.67 22.77
N GLU A 266 21.95 -19.87 22.95
CA GLU A 266 21.36 -21.16 23.29
C GLU A 266 21.60 -22.22 22.20
N TYR A 267 21.45 -21.84 20.93
CA TYR A 267 21.74 -22.71 19.79
C TYR A 267 23.21 -23.15 19.76
N TRP A 268 24.16 -22.22 19.91
CA TRP A 268 25.59 -22.53 19.98
C TRP A 268 25.97 -23.35 21.22
N ASN A 269 25.34 -23.08 22.36
CA ASN A 269 25.52 -23.87 23.58
C ASN A 269 24.99 -25.31 23.42
N LEU A 270 23.92 -25.53 22.66
CA LEU A 270 23.41 -26.88 22.38
C LEU A 270 24.35 -27.67 21.47
N ILE A 271 24.92 -27.02 20.44
CA ILE A 271 25.90 -27.64 19.53
C ILE A 271 27.16 -28.04 20.30
N THR A 272 27.69 -27.16 21.15
CA THR A 272 28.93 -27.40 21.90
C THR A 272 28.78 -28.42 23.02
N LYS A 273 27.55 -28.68 23.51
CA LYS A 273 27.26 -29.65 24.58
C LYS A 273 26.84 -31.03 24.08
N GLN A 274 26.71 -31.26 22.78
CA GLN A 274 26.54 -32.63 22.28
C GLN A 274 27.86 -33.38 22.45
N PRO A 275 27.92 -34.47 23.23
CA PRO A 275 29.11 -35.31 23.26
C PRO A 275 29.31 -35.86 21.85
N VAL A 276 30.49 -35.64 21.29
CA VAL A 276 30.97 -36.44 20.15
C VAL A 276 31.16 -37.86 20.71
N THR A 277 30.07 -38.63 20.81
CA THR A 277 30.19 -40.08 20.94
C THR A 277 30.78 -40.54 19.62
N MET A 278 32.11 -40.62 19.59
CA MET A 278 32.83 -41.39 18.60
C MET A 278 32.12 -42.74 18.51
N SER A 279 31.45 -42.95 17.38
CA SER A 279 30.87 -44.22 17.00
C SER A 279 31.93 -45.30 17.17
N THR A 280 31.75 -46.17 18.16
CA THR A 280 32.48 -47.44 18.31
C THR A 280 32.16 -48.43 17.18
N ASP A 281 31.37 -48.03 16.18
CA ASP A 281 31.02 -48.86 15.02
C ASP A 281 32.13 -48.95 13.95
N LEU A 282 33.26 -48.25 14.14
CA LEU A 282 34.43 -48.37 13.26
C LEU A 282 35.54 -49.28 13.80
N GLN A 283 35.39 -49.82 15.02
CA GLN A 283 36.31 -50.81 15.58
C GLN A 283 35.89 -52.26 15.26
N LEU A 284 34.65 -52.49 14.86
CA LEU A 284 34.10 -53.83 14.55
C LEU A 284 34.12 -54.19 13.05
N ALA A 285 34.58 -53.29 12.18
CA ALA A 285 34.66 -53.52 10.73
C ALA A 285 36.05 -53.97 10.23
N VAL A 286 37.05 -54.10 11.12
CA VAL A 286 38.43 -54.49 10.75
C VAL A 286 38.70 -56.00 10.94
N ASP A 287 37.80 -56.74 11.61
CA ASP A 287 38.00 -58.17 11.92
C ASP A 287 37.24 -59.16 11.00
N ARG A 288 36.77 -58.74 9.82
CA ARG A 288 36.24 -59.68 8.81
C ARG A 288 36.97 -59.52 7.48
N GLY A 289 37.81 -60.51 7.19
CA GLY A 289 38.43 -60.72 5.87
C GLY A 289 37.40 -61.00 4.77
N PRO A 290 37.85 -61.04 3.51
CA PRO A 290 37.04 -60.69 2.35
C PRO A 290 36.21 -61.86 1.84
N GLU A 291 34.94 -61.62 1.58
CA GLU A 291 34.12 -62.49 0.74
C GLU A 291 33.74 -61.71 -0.53
N LEU A 292 34.31 -62.17 -1.64
CA LEU A 292 34.04 -61.70 -2.99
C LEU A 292 32.60 -62.02 -3.35
N ASP A 293 31.78 -61.00 -3.62
CA ASP A 293 30.68 -61.17 -4.55
C ASP A 293 30.41 -59.93 -5.40
N ARG A 294 30.16 -60.20 -6.68
CA ARG A 294 30.10 -59.24 -7.78
C ARG A 294 28.74 -58.54 -7.78
N GLY A 295 28.73 -57.21 -7.75
CA GLY A 295 27.51 -56.46 -8.04
C GLY A 295 27.63 -54.95 -7.83
N ASN A 296 27.54 -54.22 -8.94
CA ASN A 296 27.30 -52.78 -9.11
C ASN A 296 28.35 -51.76 -8.60
N LEU A 297 28.85 -51.03 -9.59
CA LEU A 297 29.58 -49.77 -9.48
C LEU A 297 28.70 -48.70 -8.81
N ASP A 298 29.22 -48.09 -7.74
CA ASP A 298 29.28 -46.63 -7.51
C ASP A 298 29.49 -46.31 -6.03
N GLU A 299 30.70 -46.53 -5.50
CA GLU A 299 31.13 -45.88 -4.26
C GLU A 299 32.62 -45.53 -4.35
N THR A 300 32.95 -44.24 -4.51
CA THR A 300 34.27 -43.71 -4.19
C THR A 300 34.21 -43.07 -2.82
N VAL A 301 34.66 -43.83 -1.83
CA VAL A 301 35.07 -43.34 -0.51
C VAL A 301 36.34 -42.50 -0.70
N VAL A 302 36.27 -41.20 -0.43
CA VAL A 302 37.47 -40.40 -0.11
C VAL A 302 37.25 -39.72 1.23
N ARG A 303 37.85 -40.34 2.25
CA ARG A 303 38.11 -39.78 3.59
C ARG A 303 38.97 -38.52 3.43
N ALA A 304 38.47 -37.37 3.87
CA ALA A 304 39.30 -36.19 4.11
C ALA A 304 39.31 -35.89 5.62
N VAL A 305 40.40 -36.26 6.28
CA VAL A 305 40.76 -35.74 7.60
C VAL A 305 41.12 -34.26 7.42
N ARG A 306 40.50 -33.35 8.18
CA ARG A 306 40.83 -31.92 8.11
C ARG A 306 41.30 -31.41 9.47
N THR A 307 42.53 -30.91 9.49
CA THR A 307 43.14 -30.10 10.55
C THR A 307 42.50 -28.70 10.61
N PRO A 308 42.58 -28.00 11.74
CA PRO A 308 41.83 -26.77 11.97
C PRO A 308 42.51 -25.59 11.25
N GLY A 309 41.77 -24.93 10.36
CA GLY A 309 42.17 -23.65 9.78
C GLY A 309 42.17 -23.61 8.27
N GLU A 310 41.01 -23.76 7.62
CA GLU A 310 40.77 -23.22 6.27
C GLU A 310 39.27 -23.23 5.94
N VAL A 311 38.70 -22.05 5.70
CA VAL A 311 37.32 -21.87 5.25
C VAL A 311 37.28 -22.13 3.75
N VAL A 312 36.68 -23.25 3.33
CA VAL A 312 36.28 -23.46 1.93
C VAL A 312 34.76 -23.47 1.88
N VAL A 313 34.20 -22.45 1.21
CA VAL A 313 32.80 -22.37 0.84
C VAL A 313 32.56 -23.36 -0.29
N LEU A 314 31.88 -24.47 0.02
CA LEU A 314 31.29 -25.38 -0.97
C LEU A 314 29.78 -25.22 -0.89
N GLU A 315 29.24 -24.40 -1.77
CA GLU A 315 27.81 -24.24 -1.99
C GLU A 315 27.33 -25.37 -2.92
N VAL A 316 26.80 -26.44 -2.33
CA VAL A 316 26.05 -27.47 -3.05
C VAL A 316 24.58 -27.07 -3.03
N LEU A 317 24.12 -26.40 -4.08
CA LEU A 317 22.70 -26.15 -4.33
C LEU A 317 21.99 -27.49 -4.59
N ARG A 318 21.31 -28.00 -3.58
CA ARG A 318 20.31 -29.07 -3.73
C ARG A 318 19.08 -28.46 -4.38
N VAL A 319 18.91 -28.69 -5.68
CA VAL A 319 17.65 -28.51 -6.39
C VAL A 319 16.67 -29.54 -5.83
N ASN A 320 15.88 -29.16 -4.82
CA ASN A 320 14.62 -29.81 -4.43
C ASN A 320 13.98 -29.07 -3.25
N SER A 321 13.54 -27.82 -3.46
CA SER A 321 12.50 -27.19 -2.62
C SER A 321 11.89 -25.94 -3.28
N ILE A 322 11.65 -25.99 -4.60
CA ILE A 322 10.88 -24.94 -5.31
C ILE A 322 9.48 -25.42 -5.69
N GLN A 323 9.17 -26.71 -5.50
CA GLN A 323 7.85 -27.26 -5.82
C GLN A 323 6.83 -27.17 -4.67
N SER A 324 7.26 -26.86 -3.43
CA SER A 324 6.37 -26.70 -2.27
C SER A 324 5.92 -25.25 -2.02
N ILE A 325 6.56 -24.26 -2.66
CA ILE A 325 6.18 -22.84 -2.52
C ILE A 325 5.19 -22.41 -3.63
N LEU A 326 5.03 -23.20 -4.70
CA LEU A 326 4.13 -22.90 -5.82
C LEU A 326 2.72 -23.50 -5.71
N MET A 327 2.40 -24.24 -4.63
CA MET A 327 1.08 -24.85 -4.44
C MET A 327 0.19 -24.20 -3.36
N ASN A 328 0.60 -23.06 -2.78
CA ASN A 328 -0.21 -22.34 -1.78
C ASN A 328 -0.56 -20.89 -2.17
N CYS A 329 -0.62 -20.59 -3.46
CA CYS A 329 -1.10 -19.30 -3.96
C CYS A 329 -2.14 -19.50 -5.08
N ASN A 330 -3.27 -20.12 -4.74
CA ASN A 330 -4.51 -19.98 -5.51
C ASN A 330 -5.52 -19.22 -4.66
N GLY A 331 -5.62 -17.92 -4.91
CA GLY A 331 -6.60 -17.05 -4.29
C GLY A 331 -6.05 -15.66 -4.02
N ASP A 332 -5.72 -14.92 -5.08
CA ASP A 332 -6.13 -13.52 -5.18
C ASP A 332 -5.81 -12.96 -6.56
N SER A 333 -6.86 -12.65 -7.28
CA SER A 333 -6.86 -11.88 -8.50
C SER A 333 -6.56 -10.41 -8.18
N ASN A 334 -5.37 -9.94 -8.56
CA ASN A 334 -5.24 -8.62 -9.19
C ASN A 334 -3.85 -8.42 -9.79
N THR A 335 -3.81 -8.46 -11.11
CA THR A 335 -2.75 -7.92 -11.94
C THR A 335 -2.75 -6.39 -11.88
N LYS A 336 -1.55 -5.80 -12.03
CA LYS A 336 -1.23 -4.37 -12.22
C LYS A 336 -1.23 -3.48 -10.96
N THR A 337 -0.13 -3.53 -10.21
CA THR A 337 0.73 -2.36 -9.91
C THR A 337 1.92 -2.76 -9.01
N VAL A 338 2.91 -3.46 -9.56
CA VAL A 338 4.30 -3.47 -9.01
C VAL A 338 5.32 -3.67 -10.14
N VAL A 339 5.04 -3.13 -11.32
CA VAL A 339 6.01 -3.09 -12.45
C VAL A 339 6.39 -1.63 -12.67
N GLU A 340 6.93 -0.98 -11.64
CA GLU A 340 7.55 0.34 -11.78
C GLU A 340 8.31 0.77 -10.51
N MET A 341 9.16 -0.08 -9.92
CA MET A 341 10.02 0.37 -8.81
C MET A 341 11.28 -0.48 -8.57
N ALA A 342 11.86 -1.08 -9.62
CA ALA A 342 13.14 -1.79 -9.49
C ALA A 342 14.13 -1.50 -10.63
N PHE A 343 13.93 -0.42 -11.40
CA PHE A 343 14.87 0.06 -12.41
C PHE A 343 15.28 1.50 -12.11
N THR A 344 16.28 1.68 -11.25
CA THR A 344 17.18 2.85 -11.21
C THR A 344 18.40 2.49 -10.35
N ARG A 345 19.55 2.40 -11.05
CA ARG A 345 20.91 1.96 -10.68
C ARG A 345 21.56 2.79 -9.53
N PRO A 346 22.82 2.54 -9.04
CA PRO A 346 23.90 1.65 -9.55
C PRO A 346 24.66 0.80 -8.49
N ILE A 347 25.16 -0.42 -8.80
CA ILE A 347 26.47 -0.75 -9.40
C ILE A 347 27.64 0.09 -8.86
N ARG A 348 28.32 -0.38 -7.79
CA ARG A 348 29.71 0.02 -7.50
C ARG A 348 30.58 -0.93 -6.67
N CYS A 349 30.09 -2.06 -6.15
CA CYS A 349 30.91 -2.94 -5.30
C CYS A 349 31.41 -4.24 -5.95
N ILE A 350 31.02 -4.58 -7.18
CA ILE A 350 31.36 -5.88 -7.78
C ILE A 350 32.55 -5.79 -8.78
N MET A 351 33.04 -4.58 -9.08
CA MET A 351 34.05 -4.38 -10.12
C MET A 351 35.51 -4.30 -9.63
N ILE A 352 35.79 -4.62 -8.37
CA ILE A 352 37.17 -4.70 -7.84
C ILE A 352 37.63 -6.17 -7.77
N SER A 353 36.73 -7.11 -7.48
CA SER A 353 37.11 -8.52 -7.29
C SER A 353 37.33 -9.29 -8.59
N PHE A 354 36.74 -8.87 -9.71
CA PHE A 354 36.93 -9.57 -11.00
C PHE A 354 38.26 -9.25 -11.69
N LYS A 355 38.92 -8.14 -11.33
CA LYS A 355 40.17 -7.71 -11.98
C LYS A 355 41.43 -8.30 -11.34
N VAL A 356 41.34 -8.77 -10.10
CA VAL A 356 42.43 -9.47 -9.40
C VAL A 356 42.48 -10.95 -9.81
N ILE A 357 41.33 -11.57 -10.06
CA ILE A 357 41.24 -13.00 -10.41
C ILE A 357 41.76 -13.28 -11.83
N LEU A 358 41.55 -12.37 -12.80
CA LEU A 358 42.09 -12.53 -14.15
C LEU A 358 43.61 -12.25 -14.26
N SER A 359 44.18 -11.46 -13.34
CA SER A 359 45.62 -11.15 -13.37
C SER A 359 46.47 -12.27 -12.75
N CYS A 360 45.94 -13.04 -11.81
CA CYS A 360 46.64 -14.19 -11.22
C CYS A 360 46.64 -15.44 -12.13
N PHE A 361 45.65 -15.58 -13.01
CA PHE A 361 45.59 -16.72 -13.94
C PHE A 361 46.56 -16.57 -15.12
N ALA A 362 46.83 -15.34 -15.57
CA ALA A 362 47.77 -15.08 -16.67
C ALA A 362 49.25 -15.26 -16.29
N HIS A 363 49.61 -15.12 -15.00
CA HIS A 363 51.01 -15.21 -14.57
C HIS A 363 51.48 -16.65 -14.27
N ARG A 364 50.54 -17.59 -14.07
CA ARG A 364 50.85 -19.00 -13.73
C ARG A 364 50.94 -19.94 -14.94
N ALA A 365 50.52 -19.48 -16.12
CA ALA A 365 50.65 -20.21 -17.38
C ALA A 365 52.02 -20.01 -18.07
N GLN A 366 52.91 -19.17 -17.53
CA GLN A 366 54.20 -18.83 -18.17
C GLN A 366 55.44 -19.44 -17.47
N VAL A 367 55.26 -20.26 -16.42
CA VAL A 367 56.37 -20.82 -15.60
C VAL A 367 56.55 -22.34 -15.77
N VAL A 368 55.72 -23.01 -16.59
CA VAL A 368 55.80 -24.48 -16.79
C VAL A 368 56.49 -24.88 -18.11
N GLU A 369 57.05 -23.94 -18.88
CA GLU A 369 57.64 -24.26 -20.20
C GLU A 369 59.16 -24.05 -20.34
N LYS A 370 59.95 -23.82 -19.27
CA LYS A 370 61.43 -23.79 -19.37
C LYS A 370 62.17 -24.27 -18.12
N GLY A 371 63.03 -25.29 -18.31
CA GLY A 371 64.04 -25.85 -17.39
C GLY A 371 63.69 -27.29 -16.98
N VAL A 372 64.24 -28.35 -17.61
CA VAL A 372 65.62 -28.88 -17.49
C VAL A 372 66.07 -29.01 -16.05
#